data_AF-A0A928HGC1-F1
#
_entry.id   AF-A0A928HGC1-F1
#
_cell.length_a   1.000
_cell.length_b   1.000
_cell.length_c   1.000
_cell.angle_alpha   90.00
_cell.angle_beta   90.00
_cell.angle_gamma   90.00
#
_symmetry.space_group_name_H-M   'P 1'
#
loop_
_entity.id
_entity.type
_entity.pdbx_description
1 polymer ?
#
loop_
_entity_poly.entity_id
_entity_poly.type
_entity_poly.pdbx_seq_one_letter_code
_entity_poly.pdbx_strand_id
1 'polypeptide(L)'
;MYRLFILLSSLAAFLLFSPQGWADDDTAPISNRKKAKKKQNTERNVRKAASNKRKALREMGVKNVRVKAPGDWPRKVAVPEDTELQEQPLPPGKTGHMYASNNFVYFSPVKLEPGARKTLARLCECAFAANKAISEVIPVPRPSTDRGDRKFIVTLHPTMEAYFAAGGPKDSAGVFLGAYRKGAYPLKETDIAMDQVMIPFPSLGFNKSGAVQSEDINTHALVHELTHQQFLLNSLPIWANEGWAEYVGYVPYVGEDLDFDRGFSIILHEAKKKSAHNALDFDFKLRDFLTMDQQTMYGYMSRGKDTYLLSAMMITFFVHLDGKRGLEAMKGYLQAMLDGKSHDDAAAILIEPYRTDARLEQAFIRAWKGKKVKVSFPKK
;
A
#
# COMPACT_ATOMS: atom_id res chain seq x y z
N MET A 1 20.29 -21.00 -17.64
CA MET A 1 19.01 -21.43 -18.26
C MET A 1 17.90 -21.44 -17.22
N TYR A 2 17.30 -20.30 -16.90
CA TYR A 2 16.13 -20.23 -16.01
C TYR A 2 15.00 -19.48 -16.69
N ARG A 3 13.83 -20.15 -16.73
CA ARG A 3 12.63 -19.78 -17.46
C ARG A 3 11.90 -18.62 -16.80
N LEU A 4 11.61 -17.63 -17.63
CA LEU A 4 10.65 -16.54 -17.47
C LEU A 4 9.24 -17.13 -17.29
N PHE A 5 8.55 -16.83 -16.19
CA PHE A 5 7.11 -17.08 -16.08
C PHE A 5 6.37 -15.75 -16.26
N ILE A 6 5.78 -15.61 -17.45
CA ILE A 6 4.83 -14.57 -17.83
C ILE A 6 3.49 -14.93 -17.18
N LEU A 7 2.92 -14.04 -16.36
CA LEU A 7 1.53 -14.16 -15.91
C LEU A 7 0.68 -13.15 -16.71
N LEU A 8 0.17 -13.66 -17.83
CA LEU A 8 -1.05 -13.18 -18.46
C LEU A 8 -2.22 -13.80 -17.70
N SER A 9 -3.09 -12.98 -17.12
CA SER A 9 -4.42 -13.43 -16.70
C SER A 9 -5.44 -12.36 -17.00
N SER A 10 -6.13 -12.54 -18.13
CA SER A 10 -7.38 -11.91 -18.46
C SER A 10 -8.36 -12.98 -18.94
N LEU A 11 -9.59 -12.86 -18.45
CA LEU A 11 -10.86 -13.50 -18.83
C LEU A 11 -11.23 -14.89 -18.28
N ALA A 12 -12.51 -14.92 -17.89
CA ALA A 12 -13.45 -16.04 -17.71
C ALA A 12 -13.40 -16.83 -16.39
N ALA A 13 -14.37 -16.55 -15.51
CA ALA A 13 -15.23 -17.59 -14.92
C ALA A 13 -16.40 -16.94 -14.17
N PHE A 14 -17.54 -16.81 -14.85
CA PHE A 14 -18.86 -16.79 -14.21
C PHE A 14 -19.41 -18.22 -14.33
N LEU A 15 -20.11 -18.67 -13.27
CA LEU A 15 -21.01 -19.83 -13.15
C LEU A 15 -20.46 -21.18 -12.60
N LEU A 16 -21.16 -21.59 -11.53
CA LEU A 16 -21.47 -22.92 -11.00
C LEU A 16 -20.45 -23.63 -10.06
N PHE A 17 -20.77 -23.56 -8.76
CA PHE A 17 -20.31 -24.49 -7.72
C PHE A 17 -21.22 -25.73 -7.67
N SER A 18 -20.62 -26.91 -7.59
CA SER A 18 -21.21 -28.13 -7.02
C SER A 18 -20.18 -28.77 -6.07
N PRO A 19 -20.58 -29.31 -4.89
CA PRO A 19 -19.64 -29.80 -3.89
C PRO A 19 -19.43 -31.32 -3.98
N GLN A 20 -18.17 -31.77 -3.90
CA GLN A 20 -17.90 -33.19 -3.66
C GLN A 20 -16.63 -33.43 -2.83
N GLY A 21 -16.86 -34.02 -1.65
CA GLY A 21 -16.14 -35.16 -1.08
C GLY A 21 -14.66 -34.98 -0.74
N TRP A 22 -14.36 -34.79 0.55
CA TRP A 22 -13.06 -35.12 1.13
C TRP A 22 -13.08 -36.58 1.57
N ALA A 23 -12.14 -37.37 1.08
CA ALA A 23 -11.80 -38.68 1.64
C ALA A 23 -10.33 -38.60 2.12
N ASP A 24 -10.12 -39.07 3.34
CA ASP A 24 -8.82 -39.19 3.98
C ASP A 24 -7.93 -40.20 3.23
N ASP A 25 -6.65 -39.88 3.05
CA ASP A 25 -5.62 -40.90 2.87
C ASP A 25 -4.29 -40.42 3.48
N ASP A 26 -3.78 -41.25 4.37
CA ASP A 26 -2.82 -40.91 5.41
C ASP A 26 -1.51 -41.69 5.17
N THR A 27 -0.76 -41.35 4.12
CA THR A 27 0.65 -41.79 3.94
C THR A 27 1.47 -40.81 3.09
N ALA A 28 2.19 -39.87 3.73
CA ALA A 28 3.06 -38.93 3.02
C ALA A 28 4.51 -39.45 2.85
N PRO A 29 5.06 -39.56 1.61
CA PRO A 29 6.43 -40.02 1.36
C PRO A 29 7.51 -38.95 1.66
N ILE A 30 8.76 -39.40 1.80
CA ILE A 30 9.97 -38.64 2.22
C ILE A 30 10.21 -37.34 1.42
N SER A 31 9.66 -37.20 0.21
CA SER A 31 9.71 -35.97 -0.60
C SER A 31 8.96 -34.78 0.03
N ASN A 32 7.98 -35.04 0.92
CA ASN A 32 7.25 -34.01 1.66
C ASN A 32 8.06 -33.38 2.80
N ARG A 33 9.06 -34.08 3.37
CA ARG A 33 9.92 -33.52 4.43
C ARG A 33 10.87 -32.44 3.92
N LYS A 34 11.37 -32.55 2.67
CA LYS A 34 12.22 -31.50 2.05
C LYS A 34 11.40 -30.26 1.68
N LYS A 35 10.16 -30.43 1.20
CA LYS A 35 9.23 -29.33 0.95
C LYS A 35 8.81 -28.64 2.25
N ALA A 36 8.52 -29.40 3.32
CA ALA A 36 8.19 -28.87 4.64
C ALA A 36 9.35 -28.07 5.28
N LYS A 37 10.60 -28.56 5.16
CA LYS A 37 11.79 -27.83 5.63
C LYS A 37 12.06 -26.54 4.85
N LYS A 38 11.85 -26.54 3.52
CA LYS A 38 11.97 -25.33 2.69
C LYS A 38 10.86 -24.33 3.04
N LYS A 39 9.64 -24.81 3.28
CA LYS A 39 8.47 -24.04 3.72
C LYS A 39 8.68 -23.36 5.09
N GLN A 40 9.15 -24.11 6.09
CA GLN A 40 9.51 -23.55 7.40
C GLN A 40 10.63 -22.52 7.31
N ASN A 41 11.63 -22.73 6.45
CA ASN A 41 12.70 -21.75 6.26
C ASN A 41 12.21 -20.46 5.60
N THR A 42 11.29 -20.52 4.63
CA THR A 42 10.71 -19.31 4.03
C THR A 42 9.87 -18.53 5.03
N GLU A 43 8.97 -19.18 5.77
CA GLU A 43 8.17 -18.54 6.82
C GLU A 43 9.05 -17.95 7.93
N ARG A 44 10.11 -18.66 8.33
CA ARG A 44 11.07 -18.17 9.32
C ARG A 44 11.87 -16.99 8.78
N ASN A 45 12.25 -16.99 7.50
CA ASN A 45 12.98 -15.89 6.88
C ASN A 45 12.11 -14.65 6.70
N VAL A 46 10.83 -14.79 6.33
CA VAL A 46 9.88 -13.66 6.27
C VAL A 46 9.63 -13.09 7.67
N ARG A 47 9.41 -13.96 8.68
CA ARG A 47 9.27 -13.54 10.08
C ARG A 47 10.54 -12.86 10.60
N LYS A 48 11.73 -13.35 10.23
CA LYS A 48 13.02 -12.78 10.64
C LYS A 48 13.35 -11.48 9.90
N ALA A 49 12.99 -11.34 8.63
CA ALA A 49 13.13 -10.09 7.87
C ALA A 49 12.18 -9.01 8.39
N ALA A 50 10.91 -9.36 8.66
CA ALA A 50 9.95 -8.47 9.31
C ALA A 50 10.39 -8.11 10.73
N SER A 51 10.85 -9.08 11.53
CA SER A 51 11.38 -8.86 12.89
C SER A 51 12.64 -8.00 12.92
N ASN A 52 13.55 -8.17 11.96
CA ASN A 52 14.77 -7.34 11.85
C ASN A 52 14.45 -5.91 11.38
N LYS A 53 13.49 -5.72 10.46
CA LYS A 53 12.99 -4.38 10.09
C LYS A 53 12.30 -3.70 11.28
N ARG A 54 11.61 -4.46 12.14
CA ARG A 54 10.95 -3.99 13.38
C ARG A 54 11.93 -3.60 14.49
N LYS A 55 12.92 -4.45 14.78
CA LYS A 55 13.99 -4.13 15.73
C LYS A 55 14.74 -2.88 15.27
N ALA A 56 15.01 -2.78 13.97
CA ALA A 56 15.51 -1.55 13.38
C ALA A 56 14.54 -0.37 13.62
N LEU A 57 13.29 -0.37 13.17
CA LEU A 57 12.37 0.78 13.32
C LEU A 57 12.11 1.23 14.78
N ARG A 58 12.14 0.28 15.73
CA ARG A 58 11.93 0.52 17.17
C ARG A 58 13.22 0.95 17.89
N GLU A 59 14.39 0.43 17.49
CA GLU A 59 15.72 0.82 18.02
C GLU A 59 16.40 1.94 17.21
N MET A 60 15.86 2.33 16.05
CA MET A 60 16.58 3.12 15.04
C MET A 60 16.95 4.52 15.50
N GLY A 61 16.50 4.96 16.68
CA GLY A 61 16.82 6.29 17.19
C GLY A 61 16.63 7.36 16.11
N VAL A 62 15.64 7.18 15.21
CA VAL A 62 15.41 8.10 14.11
C VAL A 62 15.01 9.39 14.77
N LYS A 63 15.95 10.33 14.84
CA LYS A 63 15.67 11.65 15.36
C LYS A 63 14.51 12.19 14.54
N ASN A 64 13.43 12.57 15.20
CA ASN A 64 12.29 13.20 14.54
C ASN A 64 12.79 14.43 13.80
N VAL A 65 12.86 14.33 12.47
CA VAL A 65 13.21 15.45 11.61
C VAL A 65 11.91 16.15 11.30
N ARG A 66 11.64 17.25 11.99
CA ARG A 66 10.50 18.09 11.67
C ARG A 66 10.75 18.80 10.35
N VAL A 67 9.84 18.62 9.41
CA VAL A 67 9.74 19.45 8.21
C VAL A 67 8.39 20.16 8.29
N LYS A 68 8.38 21.48 8.10
CA LYS A 68 7.14 22.23 8.05
C LYS A 68 6.47 21.91 6.72
N ALA A 69 5.50 20.99 6.74
CA ALA A 69 4.66 20.73 5.58
C ALA A 69 3.88 22.02 5.22
N PRO A 70 3.68 22.31 3.93
CA PRO A 70 2.88 23.43 3.46
C PRO A 70 1.38 23.19 3.69
N GLY A 71 0.62 24.28 3.89
CA GLY A 71 -0.83 24.22 4.09
C GLY A 71 -1.21 23.51 5.39
N ASP A 72 -2.42 22.93 5.37
CA ASP A 72 -2.99 22.16 6.49
C ASP A 72 -2.69 20.66 6.35
N TRP A 73 -1.52 20.32 5.79
CA TRP A 73 -1.12 18.92 5.62
C TRP A 73 -1.13 18.17 6.96
N PRO A 74 -1.72 16.95 7.04
CA PRO A 74 -1.87 16.24 8.31
C PRO A 74 -0.51 15.94 8.93
N ARG A 75 -0.40 16.23 10.23
CA ARG A 75 0.79 15.92 11.04
C ARG A 75 0.61 14.64 11.85
N LYS A 76 -0.56 14.49 12.43
CA LYS A 76 -1.01 13.32 13.18
C LYS A 76 -2.49 13.13 12.95
N VAL A 77 -2.90 11.87 12.84
CA VAL A 77 -4.30 11.52 12.74
C VAL A 77 -4.61 10.46 13.77
N ALA A 78 -5.42 10.82 14.74
CA ALA A 78 -5.87 9.92 15.80
C ALA A 78 -6.84 8.88 15.24
N VAL A 79 -6.89 7.73 15.91
CA VAL A 79 -7.98 6.78 15.71
C VAL A 79 -9.30 7.49 16.02
N PRO A 80 -10.31 7.41 15.12
CA PRO A 80 -11.64 7.96 15.41
C PRO A 80 -12.25 7.38 16.70
N GLU A 81 -13.20 8.11 17.27
CA GLU A 81 -14.07 7.54 18.30
C GLU A 81 -14.98 6.46 17.67
N ASP A 82 -15.52 5.55 18.48
CA ASP A 82 -16.47 4.51 18.06
C ASP A 82 -16.01 3.58 16.92
N THR A 83 -14.82 3.00 17.05
CA THR A 83 -14.31 2.00 16.10
C THR A 83 -14.67 0.56 16.48
N GLU A 84 -15.77 0.28 17.16
CA GLU A 84 -16.07 -1.11 17.56
C GLU A 84 -16.48 -1.98 16.36
N LEU A 85 -15.96 -3.21 16.28
CA LEU A 85 -16.45 -4.20 15.31
C LEU A 85 -17.71 -4.90 15.80
N GLN A 86 -18.80 -4.61 15.10
CA GLN A 86 -20.07 -5.30 15.26
C GLN A 86 -20.05 -6.57 14.39
N GLU A 87 -20.40 -7.73 14.97
CA GLU A 87 -20.63 -8.95 14.19
C GLU A 87 -21.93 -8.81 13.40
N GLN A 88 -21.92 -9.20 12.14
CA GLN A 88 -23.02 -9.02 11.20
C GLN A 88 -23.50 -10.37 10.66
N PRO A 89 -24.80 -10.51 10.33
CA PRO A 89 -25.30 -11.70 9.64
C PRO A 89 -24.60 -11.89 8.30
N LEU A 90 -24.13 -13.10 8.01
CA LEU A 90 -23.54 -13.40 6.71
C LEU A 90 -24.58 -13.31 5.57
N PRO A 91 -24.17 -12.87 4.37
CA PRO A 91 -25.00 -13.03 3.18
C PRO A 91 -25.34 -14.51 2.92
N PRO A 92 -26.51 -14.82 2.34
CA PRO A 92 -26.90 -16.19 2.01
C PRO A 92 -25.83 -16.94 1.21
N GLY A 93 -25.55 -18.19 1.60
CA GLY A 93 -24.57 -19.05 0.92
C GLY A 93 -23.10 -18.74 1.24
N LYS A 94 -22.80 -17.81 2.15
CA LYS A 94 -21.45 -17.58 2.67
C LYS A 94 -21.24 -18.32 3.99
N THR A 95 -19.98 -18.69 4.26
CA THR A 95 -19.54 -19.31 5.51
C THR A 95 -18.48 -18.44 6.20
N GLY A 96 -18.32 -18.60 7.51
CA GLY A 96 -17.36 -17.84 8.32
C GLY A 96 -18.02 -16.77 9.19
N HIS A 97 -17.40 -15.60 9.26
CA HIS A 97 -17.81 -14.47 10.09
C HIS A 97 -17.73 -13.18 9.28
N MET A 98 -18.72 -12.32 9.46
CA MET A 98 -18.73 -10.97 8.92
C MET A 98 -18.72 -9.98 10.08
N TYR A 99 -17.88 -8.97 9.98
CA TYR A 99 -17.83 -7.85 10.92
C TYR A 99 -18.00 -6.53 10.17
N ALA A 100 -18.44 -5.49 10.86
CA ALA A 100 -18.47 -4.14 10.32
C ALA A 100 -17.98 -3.11 11.34
N SER A 101 -17.28 -2.09 10.84
CA SER A 101 -17.01 -0.82 11.52
C SER A 101 -17.67 0.31 10.73
N ASN A 102 -17.36 1.57 11.03
CA ASN A 102 -17.97 2.74 10.38
C ASN A 102 -17.76 2.74 8.87
N ASN A 103 -16.53 2.47 8.39
CA ASN A 103 -16.19 2.56 6.98
C ASN A 103 -15.94 1.21 6.30
N PHE A 104 -15.82 0.11 7.06
CA PHE A 104 -15.40 -1.19 6.53
C PHE A 104 -16.33 -2.34 6.87
N VAL A 105 -16.37 -3.33 5.98
CA VAL A 105 -16.89 -4.67 6.21
C VAL A 105 -15.74 -5.67 6.09
N TYR A 106 -15.71 -6.63 7.00
CA TYR A 106 -14.62 -7.60 7.11
C TYR A 106 -15.17 -9.01 6.98
N PHE A 107 -14.55 -9.82 6.12
CA PHE A 107 -14.86 -11.24 5.99
C PHE A 107 -13.72 -12.08 6.56
N SER A 108 -14.04 -12.98 7.48
CA SER A 108 -13.08 -13.89 8.09
C SER A 108 -13.62 -15.32 8.12
N PRO A 109 -12.86 -16.34 7.69
CA PRO A 109 -13.29 -17.73 7.84
C PRO A 109 -13.20 -18.23 9.30
N VAL A 110 -12.59 -17.45 10.19
CA VAL A 110 -12.39 -17.79 11.61
C VAL A 110 -12.91 -16.66 12.50
N LYS A 111 -13.55 -17.00 13.61
CA LYS A 111 -14.03 -16.01 14.58
C LYS A 111 -12.85 -15.21 15.15
N LEU A 112 -12.96 -13.89 15.13
CA LEU A 112 -11.95 -13.01 15.72
C LEU A 112 -12.19 -12.84 17.22
N GLU A 113 -11.14 -12.99 18.01
CA GLU A 113 -11.19 -12.70 19.45
C GLU A 113 -11.38 -11.19 19.70
N PRO A 114 -11.91 -10.78 20.88
CA PRO A 114 -12.14 -9.37 21.19
C PRO A 114 -10.93 -8.45 20.95
N GLY A 115 -9.73 -8.89 21.34
CA GLY A 115 -8.50 -8.11 21.12
C GLY A 115 -8.16 -7.93 19.64
N ALA A 116 -8.34 -8.97 18.83
CA ALA A 116 -8.09 -8.90 17.39
C ALA A 116 -9.13 -8.02 16.70
N ARG A 117 -10.39 -8.10 17.12
CA ARG A 117 -11.47 -7.23 16.63
C ARG A 117 -11.16 -5.76 16.90
N LYS A 118 -10.86 -5.40 18.15
CA LYS A 118 -10.47 -4.04 18.53
C LYS A 118 -9.29 -3.53 17.71
N THR A 119 -8.25 -4.35 17.60
CA THR A 119 -7.02 -4.00 16.87
C THR A 119 -7.29 -3.74 15.38
N LEU A 120 -7.99 -4.65 14.71
CA LEU A 120 -8.31 -4.56 13.28
C LEU A 120 -9.11 -3.28 12.98
N ALA A 121 -10.16 -3.04 13.76
CA ALA A 121 -11.03 -1.89 13.58
C ALA A 121 -10.25 -0.57 13.68
N ARG A 122 -9.46 -0.42 14.75
CA ARG A 122 -8.70 0.79 15.01
C ARG A 122 -7.70 1.07 13.89
N LEU A 123 -7.00 0.05 13.40
CA LEU A 123 -6.03 0.21 12.33
C LEU A 123 -6.69 0.62 11.01
N CYS A 124 -7.78 -0.04 10.61
CA CYS A 124 -8.48 0.26 9.37
C CYS A 124 -9.15 1.65 9.42
N GLU A 125 -9.85 1.97 10.52
CA GLU A 125 -10.53 3.27 10.69
C GLU A 125 -9.52 4.43 10.81
N CYS A 126 -8.38 4.23 11.47
CA CYS A 126 -7.31 5.23 11.49
C CYS A 126 -6.68 5.43 10.11
N ALA A 127 -6.46 4.35 9.34
CA ALA A 127 -5.97 4.45 7.97
C ALA A 127 -6.96 5.17 7.03
N PHE A 128 -8.27 4.97 7.23
CA PHE A 128 -9.30 5.74 6.54
C PHE A 128 -9.28 7.21 6.94
N ALA A 129 -9.26 7.51 8.25
CA ALA A 129 -9.18 8.88 8.75
C ALA A 129 -7.93 9.61 8.22
N ALA A 130 -6.79 8.93 8.12
CA ALA A 130 -5.56 9.52 7.59
C ALA A 130 -5.68 9.90 6.12
N ASN A 131 -6.26 9.03 5.30
CA ASN A 131 -6.52 9.32 3.89
C ASN A 131 -7.60 10.39 3.70
N LYS A 132 -8.59 10.46 4.60
CA LYS A 132 -9.57 11.56 4.65
C LYS A 132 -8.91 12.90 5.02
N ALA A 133 -8.01 12.93 5.99
CA ALA A 133 -7.27 14.15 6.31
C ALA A 133 -6.37 14.62 5.14
N ILE A 134 -5.82 13.68 4.35
CA ILE A 134 -5.14 14.01 3.10
C ILE A 134 -6.13 14.60 2.08
N SER A 135 -7.34 14.06 2.01
CA SER A 135 -8.36 14.47 1.04
C SER A 135 -8.92 15.88 1.26
N GLU A 136 -8.79 16.40 2.48
CA GLU A 136 -9.10 17.80 2.83
C GLU A 136 -8.13 18.79 2.16
N VAL A 137 -6.93 18.34 1.77
CA VAL A 137 -5.88 19.19 1.19
C VAL A 137 -5.75 18.97 -0.33
N ILE A 138 -5.81 17.72 -0.78
CA ILE A 138 -5.65 17.32 -2.18
C ILE A 138 -6.77 16.37 -2.65
N PRO A 139 -7.04 16.26 -3.97
CA PRO A 139 -8.15 15.45 -4.49
C PRO A 139 -7.95 13.93 -4.29
N VAL A 140 -8.50 13.41 -3.20
CA VAL A 140 -8.63 11.96 -2.93
C VAL A 140 -10.13 11.66 -2.75
N PRO A 141 -10.81 11.20 -3.80
CA PRO A 141 -12.27 11.25 -3.85
C PRO A 141 -12.94 10.26 -2.91
N ARG A 142 -12.51 9.00 -2.82
CA ARG A 142 -13.27 7.96 -2.10
C ARG A 142 -13.49 8.21 -0.60
N PRO A 143 -12.52 8.73 0.18
CA PRO A 143 -12.78 9.10 1.57
C PRO A 143 -13.66 10.35 1.72
N SER A 144 -13.85 11.12 0.64
CA SER A 144 -14.63 12.36 0.61
C SER A 144 -16.00 12.22 -0.03
N THR A 145 -16.24 11.17 -0.84
CA THR A 145 -17.52 10.97 -1.52
C THR A 145 -18.52 10.31 -0.59
N ASP A 146 -19.77 10.75 -0.69
CA ASP A 146 -20.89 10.03 -0.08
C ASP A 146 -21.03 8.65 -0.75
N ARG A 147 -20.79 7.59 0.03
CA ARG A 147 -20.90 6.21 -0.43
C ARG A 147 -22.24 5.59 -0.01
N GLY A 148 -23.14 6.35 0.62
CA GLY A 148 -24.32 5.85 1.31
C GLY A 148 -23.91 4.81 2.35
N ASP A 149 -24.65 3.70 2.41
CA ASP A 149 -24.35 2.60 3.34
C ASP A 149 -23.19 1.68 2.87
N ARG A 150 -22.54 1.98 1.74
CA ARG A 150 -21.48 1.13 1.20
C ARG A 150 -20.19 1.28 2.00
N LYS A 151 -19.69 0.16 2.47
CA LYS A 151 -18.41 0.05 3.19
C LYS A 151 -17.32 -0.53 2.30
N PHE A 152 -16.07 -0.23 2.61
CA PHE A 152 -14.91 -0.84 1.97
C PHE A 152 -14.76 -2.31 2.42
N ILE A 153 -14.38 -3.19 1.50
CA ILE A 153 -14.29 -4.62 1.78
C ILE A 153 -12.86 -4.99 2.17
N VAL A 154 -12.73 -5.71 3.28
CA VAL A 154 -11.48 -6.35 3.70
C VAL A 154 -11.70 -7.85 3.91
N THR A 155 -10.94 -8.68 3.21
CA THR A 155 -11.00 -10.14 3.35
C THR A 155 -9.76 -10.64 4.08
N LEU A 156 -9.99 -11.41 5.15
CA LEU A 156 -8.95 -11.89 6.05
C LEU A 156 -8.65 -13.37 5.83
N HIS A 157 -7.38 -13.72 5.92
CA HIS A 157 -6.93 -15.10 5.71
C HIS A 157 -6.12 -15.62 6.91
N PRO A 158 -6.50 -16.75 7.53
CA PRO A 158 -5.84 -17.24 8.75
C PRO A 158 -4.36 -17.55 8.60
N THR A 159 -3.93 -17.90 7.39
CA THR A 159 -2.54 -18.22 7.07
C THR A 159 -2.13 -17.62 5.74
N MET A 160 -0.81 -17.55 5.50
CA MET A 160 -0.25 -17.12 4.22
C MET A 160 -0.68 -18.05 3.08
N GLU A 161 -0.81 -19.34 3.34
CA GLU A 161 -1.24 -20.32 2.35
C GLU A 161 -2.70 -20.11 1.94
N ALA A 162 -3.58 -19.83 2.90
CA ALA A 162 -4.97 -19.50 2.60
C ALA A 162 -5.07 -18.20 1.77
N TYR A 163 -4.22 -17.22 2.08
CA TYR A 163 -4.09 -15.99 1.31
C TYR A 163 -3.62 -16.24 -0.13
N PHE A 164 -2.57 -17.04 -0.33
CA PHE A 164 -2.09 -17.41 -1.67
C PHE A 164 -3.12 -18.24 -2.45
N ALA A 165 -3.79 -19.17 -1.79
CA ALA A 165 -4.84 -19.99 -2.39
C ALA A 165 -6.04 -19.13 -2.86
N ALA A 166 -6.30 -18.01 -2.19
CA ALA A 166 -7.32 -17.04 -2.57
C ALA A 166 -6.86 -16.06 -3.66
N GLY A 167 -5.65 -16.20 -4.21
CA GLY A 167 -5.12 -15.35 -5.28
C GLY A 167 -4.13 -14.27 -4.83
N GLY A 168 -3.77 -14.23 -3.55
CA GLY A 168 -2.75 -13.32 -3.03
C GLY A 168 -1.37 -13.55 -3.70
N PRO A 169 -0.65 -12.49 -4.13
CA PRO A 169 0.67 -12.63 -4.73
C PRO A 169 1.69 -13.26 -3.76
N LYS A 170 2.53 -14.15 -4.29
CA LYS A 170 3.68 -14.68 -3.55
C LYS A 170 4.61 -13.52 -3.18
N ASP A 171 5.16 -13.57 -1.98
CA ASP A 171 6.04 -12.54 -1.40
C ASP A 171 5.38 -11.18 -1.07
N SER A 172 4.04 -11.09 -1.10
CA SER A 172 3.29 -9.95 -0.58
C SER A 172 2.79 -10.19 0.85
N ALA A 173 2.57 -9.11 1.60
CA ALA A 173 2.00 -9.13 2.96
C ALA A 173 0.51 -8.75 2.99
N GLY A 174 -0.08 -8.53 1.82
CA GLY A 174 -1.44 -8.08 1.56
C GLY A 174 -1.53 -7.70 0.08
N VAL A 175 -2.75 -7.53 -0.41
CA VAL A 175 -2.96 -7.01 -1.76
C VAL A 175 -4.31 -6.30 -1.84
N PHE A 176 -4.33 -5.16 -2.50
CA PHE A 176 -5.54 -4.53 -2.98
C PHE A 176 -5.96 -5.13 -4.33
N LEU A 177 -7.15 -5.70 -4.39
CA LEU A 177 -7.79 -6.19 -5.60
C LEU A 177 -8.85 -5.20 -6.06
N GLY A 178 -8.44 -4.27 -6.91
CA GLY A 178 -9.34 -3.33 -7.58
C GLY A 178 -9.94 -3.89 -8.86
N ALA A 179 -11.07 -3.34 -9.30
CA ALA A 179 -11.59 -3.60 -10.63
C ALA A 179 -10.67 -2.93 -11.68
N TYR A 180 -9.61 -3.62 -12.09
CA TYR A 180 -8.75 -3.15 -13.18
C TYR A 180 -9.47 -3.39 -14.51
N ARG A 181 -10.30 -2.44 -14.95
CA ARG A 181 -10.83 -2.43 -16.32
C ARG A 181 -9.84 -1.69 -17.21
N LYS A 182 -9.13 -2.43 -18.07
CA LYS A 182 -8.33 -1.84 -19.15
C LYS A 182 -9.19 -0.84 -19.93
N GLY A 183 -8.88 0.46 -19.81
CA GLY A 183 -9.38 1.51 -20.70
C GLY A 183 -10.68 2.22 -20.32
N ALA A 184 -11.23 2.04 -19.11
CA ALA A 184 -12.41 2.78 -18.66
C ALA A 184 -12.03 3.85 -17.63
N TYR A 185 -11.79 5.07 -18.10
CA TYR A 185 -11.63 6.25 -17.24
C TYR A 185 -12.68 7.30 -17.61
N PRO A 186 -13.28 8.00 -16.62
CA PRO A 186 -13.11 7.84 -15.18
C PRO A 186 -13.96 6.70 -14.58
N LEU A 187 -13.44 6.00 -13.56
CA LEU A 187 -14.18 4.99 -12.78
C LEU A 187 -15.25 5.66 -11.89
N LYS A 188 -16.36 4.96 -11.64
CA LYS A 188 -17.37 5.36 -10.65
C LYS A 188 -17.43 4.33 -9.51
N GLU A 189 -17.94 4.72 -8.34
CA GLU A 189 -18.14 3.80 -7.20
C GLU A 189 -18.97 2.55 -7.57
N THR A 190 -19.85 2.63 -8.57
CA THR A 190 -20.60 1.47 -9.10
C THR A 190 -19.73 0.47 -9.86
N ASP A 191 -18.63 0.91 -10.49
CA ASP A 191 -17.72 0.05 -11.26
C ASP A 191 -16.80 -0.78 -10.36
N ILE A 192 -16.64 -0.36 -9.11
CA ILE A 192 -15.67 -0.90 -8.16
C ILE A 192 -16.35 -1.50 -6.93
N ALA A 193 -17.65 -1.81 -6.99
CA ALA A 193 -18.43 -2.24 -5.82
C ALA A 193 -17.88 -3.48 -5.08
N MET A 194 -17.05 -4.29 -5.76
CA MET A 194 -16.45 -5.51 -5.21
C MET A 194 -14.94 -5.39 -4.98
N ASP A 195 -14.40 -4.17 -5.04
CA ASP A 195 -12.99 -3.92 -4.74
C ASP A 195 -12.69 -4.25 -3.28
N GLN A 196 -11.56 -4.90 -3.03
CA GLN A 196 -11.26 -5.40 -1.70
C GLN A 196 -9.77 -5.41 -1.39
N VAL A 197 -9.44 -5.25 -0.11
CA VAL A 197 -8.11 -5.57 0.41
C VAL A 197 -8.13 -6.99 0.94
N MET A 198 -7.19 -7.82 0.48
CA MET A 198 -6.93 -9.13 1.05
C MET A 198 -5.70 -9.06 1.96
N ILE A 199 -5.84 -9.52 3.21
CA ILE A 199 -4.72 -9.50 4.16
C ILE A 199 -4.67 -10.78 5.02
N PRO A 200 -3.50 -11.42 5.14
CA PRO A 200 -3.32 -12.56 6.04
C PRO A 200 -3.16 -12.11 7.50
N PHE A 201 -3.71 -12.89 8.43
CA PHE A 201 -3.61 -12.69 9.89
C PHE A 201 -2.17 -12.43 10.39
N PRO A 202 -1.13 -13.17 9.94
CA PRO A 202 0.25 -12.88 10.31
C PRO A 202 0.72 -11.45 10.01
N SER A 203 0.18 -10.78 8.98
CA SER A 203 0.51 -9.38 8.66
C SER A 203 -0.09 -8.41 9.68
N LEU A 204 -1.21 -8.79 10.29
CA LEU A 204 -1.91 -8.05 11.34
C LEU A 204 -1.42 -8.41 12.75
N GLY A 205 -0.42 -9.28 12.89
CA GLY A 205 0.04 -9.76 14.19
C GLY A 205 -0.92 -10.74 14.86
N PHE A 206 -1.84 -11.35 14.10
CA PHE A 206 -2.77 -12.36 14.60
C PHE A 206 -2.24 -13.77 14.36
N ASN A 207 -2.60 -14.71 15.24
CA ASN A 207 -2.39 -16.13 15.01
C ASN A 207 -3.52 -16.72 14.15
N LYS A 208 -3.38 -17.99 13.74
CA LYS A 208 -4.38 -18.69 12.92
C LYS A 208 -5.76 -18.86 13.57
N SER A 209 -5.88 -18.70 14.89
CA SER A 209 -7.16 -18.80 15.61
C SER A 209 -7.88 -17.45 15.74
N GLY A 210 -7.34 -16.38 15.14
CA GLY A 210 -7.97 -15.05 15.20
C GLY A 210 -7.70 -14.31 16.51
N ALA A 211 -6.67 -14.69 17.27
CA ALA A 211 -6.21 -14.00 18.47
C ALA A 211 -5.00 -13.11 18.17
N VAL A 212 -4.81 -12.05 18.95
CA VAL A 212 -3.61 -11.22 18.89
C VAL A 212 -2.41 -12.05 19.37
N GLN A 213 -1.42 -12.22 18.50
CA GLN A 213 -0.16 -12.88 18.83
C GLN A 213 0.95 -11.86 19.15
N SER A 214 0.84 -10.65 18.61
CA SER A 214 1.83 -9.59 18.76
C SER A 214 1.13 -8.24 18.67
N GLU A 215 1.29 -7.42 19.70
CA GLU A 215 0.83 -6.02 19.70
C GLU A 215 1.74 -5.12 18.83
N ASP A 216 2.99 -5.56 18.55
CA ASP A 216 3.91 -4.92 17.61
C ASP A 216 3.50 -5.23 16.16
N ILE A 217 2.46 -4.56 15.69
CA ILE A 217 1.86 -4.77 14.36
C ILE A 217 2.57 -3.89 13.33
N ASN A 218 3.03 -4.51 12.25
CA ASN A 218 3.55 -3.75 11.11
C ASN A 218 2.37 -3.22 10.29
N THR A 219 1.99 -1.98 10.54
CA THR A 219 0.85 -1.34 9.86
C THR A 219 1.12 -0.99 8.42
N HIS A 220 2.38 -0.99 7.97
CA HIS A 220 2.77 -0.56 6.63
C HIS A 220 1.95 -1.26 5.55
N ALA A 221 1.90 -2.60 5.57
CA ALA A 221 1.19 -3.36 4.53
C ALA A 221 -0.32 -3.04 4.52
N LEU A 222 -0.98 -3.03 5.68
CA LEU A 222 -2.40 -2.72 5.75
C LEU A 222 -2.69 -1.30 5.26
N VAL A 223 -1.95 -0.31 5.76
CA VAL A 223 -2.14 1.10 5.40
C VAL A 223 -1.84 1.33 3.92
N HIS A 224 -0.82 0.67 3.37
CA HIS A 224 -0.46 0.69 1.95
C HIS A 224 -1.63 0.20 1.08
N GLU A 225 -2.15 -1.01 1.36
CA GLU A 225 -3.27 -1.56 0.57
C GLU A 225 -4.56 -0.75 0.71
N LEU A 226 -4.87 -0.26 1.92
CA LEU A 226 -6.02 0.62 2.14
C LEU A 226 -5.88 1.98 1.44
N THR A 227 -4.66 2.43 1.20
CA THR A 227 -4.40 3.65 0.43
C THR A 227 -4.67 3.43 -1.05
N HIS A 228 -4.24 2.30 -1.64
CA HIS A 228 -4.65 1.93 -3.00
C HIS A 228 -6.16 1.91 -3.16
N GLN A 229 -6.85 1.29 -2.19
CA GLN A 229 -8.30 1.25 -2.17
C GLN A 229 -8.87 2.67 -2.25
N GLN A 230 -8.41 3.60 -1.41
CA GLN A 230 -8.97 4.95 -1.32
C GLN A 230 -8.60 5.88 -2.49
N PHE A 231 -7.45 5.65 -3.13
CA PHE A 231 -7.00 6.41 -4.30
C PHE A 231 -7.47 5.85 -5.65
N LEU A 232 -8.18 4.71 -5.67
CA LEU A 232 -8.49 3.98 -6.90
C LEU A 232 -9.13 4.84 -8.01
N LEU A 233 -10.01 5.77 -7.65
CA LEU A 233 -10.71 6.61 -8.63
C LEU A 233 -9.79 7.62 -9.33
N ASN A 234 -8.63 7.93 -8.75
CA ASN A 234 -7.63 8.80 -9.38
C ASN A 234 -6.94 8.16 -10.58
N SER A 235 -7.16 6.87 -10.89
CA SER A 235 -6.70 6.28 -12.16
C SER A 235 -5.18 6.41 -12.40
N LEU A 236 -4.43 6.40 -11.29
CA LEU A 236 -3.03 6.83 -11.22
C LEU A 236 -2.10 5.96 -12.07
N PRO A 237 -1.07 6.54 -12.72
CA PRO A 237 0.07 5.77 -13.22
C PRO A 237 0.77 5.07 -12.05
N ILE A 238 1.50 3.99 -12.37
CA ILE A 238 2.12 3.12 -11.37
C ILE A 238 2.99 3.87 -10.35
N TRP A 239 3.78 4.86 -10.77
CA TRP A 239 4.64 5.61 -9.85
C TRP A 239 3.82 6.34 -8.78
N ALA A 240 2.68 6.95 -9.15
CA ALA A 240 1.85 7.70 -8.23
C ALA A 240 1.00 6.76 -7.38
N ASN A 241 0.49 5.67 -7.96
CA ASN A 241 -0.26 4.64 -7.24
C ASN A 241 0.57 4.03 -6.10
N GLU A 242 1.76 3.51 -6.42
CA GLU A 242 2.69 2.98 -5.41
C GLU A 242 3.25 4.09 -4.52
N GLY A 243 3.46 5.29 -5.07
CA GLY A 243 4.01 6.41 -4.34
C GLY A 243 3.15 6.87 -3.17
N TRP A 244 1.84 7.00 -3.38
CA TRP A 244 0.90 7.32 -2.32
C TRP A 244 0.80 6.17 -1.31
N ALA A 245 0.67 4.93 -1.77
CA ALA A 245 0.56 3.77 -0.90
C ALA A 245 1.80 3.57 -0.02
N GLU A 246 3.01 3.71 -0.57
CA GLU A 246 4.26 3.71 0.19
C GLU A 246 4.38 4.91 1.12
N TYR A 247 4.09 6.12 0.64
CA TYR A 247 4.18 7.35 1.45
C TYR A 247 3.31 7.26 2.71
N VAL A 248 2.04 6.88 2.57
CA VAL A 248 1.13 6.70 3.72
C VAL A 248 1.50 5.44 4.51
N GLY A 249 1.93 4.36 3.84
CA GLY A 249 2.41 3.13 4.50
C GLY A 249 3.65 3.33 5.38
N TYR A 250 4.50 4.32 5.08
CA TYR A 250 5.63 4.69 5.95
C TYR A 250 5.21 5.46 7.21
N VAL A 251 3.98 5.96 7.28
CA VAL A 251 3.44 6.64 8.45
C VAL A 251 3.19 5.60 9.56
N PRO A 252 3.95 5.64 10.66
CA PRO A 252 3.84 4.63 11.70
C PRO A 252 2.63 4.91 12.57
N TYR A 253 1.96 3.83 12.98
CA TYR A 253 0.93 3.86 14.01
C TYR A 253 1.57 3.83 15.40
N VAL A 254 1.46 4.93 16.16
CA VAL A 254 2.13 5.13 17.45
C VAL A 254 1.19 5.83 18.41
N GLY A 255 0.91 5.21 19.56
CA GLY A 255 0.08 5.83 20.60
C GLY A 255 -1.34 6.16 20.13
N GLU A 256 -1.91 5.31 19.27
CA GLU A 256 -3.22 5.50 18.67
C GLU A 256 -3.32 6.63 17.62
N ASP A 257 -2.17 7.12 17.13
CA ASP A 257 -2.08 8.04 16.00
C ASP A 257 -1.33 7.42 14.82
N LEU A 258 -1.70 7.80 13.59
CA LEU A 258 -0.78 7.78 12.44
C LEU A 258 0.03 9.08 12.41
N ASP A 259 1.35 8.99 12.63
CA ASP A 259 2.25 10.14 12.83
C ASP A 259 3.05 10.49 11.54
N PHE A 260 2.54 11.44 10.75
CA PHE A 260 3.13 11.84 9.47
C PHE A 260 4.51 12.49 9.63
N ASP A 261 4.76 13.23 10.71
CA ASP A 261 6.07 13.81 11.00
C ASP A 261 7.13 12.68 11.15
N ARG A 262 6.75 11.59 11.83
CA ARG A 262 7.60 10.40 11.95
C ARG A 262 7.70 9.62 10.64
N GLY A 263 6.62 9.57 9.84
CA GLY A 263 6.61 8.98 8.51
C GLY A 263 7.67 9.60 7.59
N PHE A 264 7.74 10.93 7.52
CA PHE A 264 8.80 11.65 6.79
C PHE A 264 10.20 11.21 7.25
N SER A 265 10.39 11.10 8.57
CA SER A 265 11.67 10.71 9.17
C SER A 265 12.09 9.29 8.76
N ILE A 266 11.13 8.37 8.65
CA ILE A 266 11.36 6.99 8.19
C ILE A 266 11.73 6.96 6.71
N ILE A 267 11.00 7.67 5.85
CA ILE A 267 11.31 7.78 4.41
C ILE A 267 12.72 8.35 4.23
N LEU A 268 13.07 9.40 4.96
CA LEU A 268 14.41 9.99 4.91
C LEU A 268 15.50 9.00 5.35
N HIS A 269 15.23 8.18 6.38
CA HIS A 269 16.16 7.15 6.81
C HIS A 269 16.38 6.10 5.72
N GLU A 270 15.30 5.55 5.15
CA GLU A 270 15.40 4.56 4.08
C GLU A 270 16.09 5.14 2.85
N ALA A 271 15.79 6.39 2.48
CA ALA A 271 16.45 7.10 1.39
C ALA A 271 17.96 7.23 1.61
N LYS A 272 18.41 7.57 2.82
CA LYS A 272 19.85 7.59 3.16
C LYS A 272 20.50 6.23 3.03
N LYS A 273 19.84 5.20 3.57
CA LYS A 273 20.32 3.82 3.51
C LYS A 273 20.46 3.33 2.07
N LYS A 274 19.43 3.55 1.23
CA LYS A 274 19.43 3.13 -0.18
C LYS A 274 20.41 3.95 -1.03
N SER A 275 20.56 5.24 -0.73
CA SER A 275 21.57 6.09 -1.35
C SER A 275 22.99 5.58 -1.11
N ALA A 276 23.31 5.12 0.11
CA ALA A 276 24.61 4.55 0.46
C ALA A 276 24.96 3.25 -0.32
N HIS A 277 23.96 2.58 -0.89
CA HIS A 277 24.11 1.35 -1.68
C HIS A 277 23.86 1.55 -3.18
N ASN A 278 23.85 2.79 -3.69
CA ASN A 278 23.59 3.11 -5.10
C ASN A 278 22.24 2.59 -5.65
N ALA A 279 21.26 2.31 -4.77
CA ALA A 279 19.92 1.87 -5.18
C ALA A 279 19.04 3.02 -5.69
N LEU A 280 19.51 4.27 -5.56
CA LEU A 280 18.89 5.51 -6.03
C LEU A 280 19.64 6.16 -7.20
N ASP A 281 20.43 5.37 -7.92
CA ASP A 281 21.12 5.77 -9.15
C ASP A 281 20.39 5.15 -10.34
N PHE A 282 19.62 5.92 -11.08
CA PHE A 282 18.71 5.42 -12.11
C PHE A 282 19.28 5.65 -13.52
N ASP A 283 19.02 4.71 -14.42
CA ASP A 283 19.42 4.71 -15.84
C ASP A 283 18.30 5.22 -16.77
N PHE A 284 17.29 5.88 -16.21
CA PHE A 284 16.18 6.54 -16.92
C PHE A 284 16.05 8.00 -16.46
N LYS A 285 15.37 8.85 -17.24
CA LYS A 285 15.11 10.25 -16.83
C LYS A 285 13.92 10.32 -15.88
N LEU A 286 13.87 11.34 -15.02
CA LEU A 286 12.71 11.53 -14.15
C LEU A 286 11.40 11.68 -14.95
N ARG A 287 11.45 12.30 -16.14
CA ARG A 287 10.26 12.41 -17.01
C ARG A 287 9.70 11.05 -17.42
N ASP A 288 10.57 10.10 -17.75
CA ASP A 288 10.19 8.76 -18.19
C ASP A 288 9.54 8.01 -17.02
N PHE A 289 10.01 8.25 -15.79
CA PHE A 289 9.43 7.68 -14.58
C PHE A 289 7.97 8.11 -14.34
N LEU A 290 7.65 9.38 -14.61
CA LEU A 290 6.30 9.92 -14.39
C LEU A 290 5.21 9.27 -15.25
N THR A 291 5.61 8.57 -16.31
CA THR A 291 4.69 7.89 -17.24
C THR A 291 5.12 6.46 -17.58
N MET A 292 6.01 5.91 -16.76
CA MET A 292 6.52 4.55 -16.89
C MET A 292 5.38 3.55 -16.68
N ASP A 293 5.33 2.50 -17.50
CA ASP A 293 4.41 1.40 -17.26
C ASP A 293 4.90 0.49 -16.12
N GLN A 294 3.98 -0.30 -15.57
CA GLN A 294 4.24 -1.21 -14.45
C GLN A 294 5.33 -2.24 -14.76
N GLN A 295 5.32 -2.83 -15.95
CA GLN A 295 6.27 -3.87 -16.34
C GLN A 295 7.69 -3.31 -16.39
N THR A 296 7.85 -2.13 -16.96
CA THR A 296 9.12 -1.41 -17.03
C THR A 296 9.62 -1.04 -15.62
N MET A 297 8.75 -0.51 -14.76
CA MET A 297 9.10 -0.15 -13.38
C MET A 297 9.57 -1.38 -12.57
N TYR A 298 8.88 -2.50 -12.68
CA TYR A 298 9.26 -3.75 -12.00
C TYR A 298 10.55 -4.35 -12.59
N GLY A 299 10.80 -4.14 -13.88
CA GLY A 299 12.07 -4.47 -14.53
C GLY A 299 13.27 -3.79 -13.85
N TYR A 300 13.15 -2.51 -13.48
CA TYR A 300 14.18 -1.80 -12.71
C TYR A 300 14.35 -2.34 -11.29
N MET A 301 13.24 -2.69 -10.62
CA MET A 301 13.29 -3.28 -9.27
C MET A 301 14.06 -4.60 -9.25
N SER A 302 13.83 -5.45 -10.24
CA SER A 302 14.55 -6.72 -10.36
C SER A 302 16.06 -6.55 -10.53
N ARG A 303 16.51 -5.37 -11.00
CA ARG A 303 17.92 -4.97 -11.15
C ARG A 303 18.50 -4.25 -9.91
N GLY A 304 17.78 -4.27 -8.79
CA GLY A 304 18.23 -3.70 -7.51
C GLY A 304 17.99 -2.19 -7.36
N LYS A 305 17.23 -1.57 -8.27
CA LYS A 305 16.80 -0.16 -8.12
C LYS A 305 15.55 -0.09 -7.25
N ASP A 306 15.46 0.91 -6.38
CA ASP A 306 14.33 1.05 -5.47
C ASP A 306 13.31 2.06 -6.00
N THR A 307 12.56 1.66 -7.02
CA THR A 307 11.57 2.54 -7.67
C THR A 307 10.37 2.82 -6.77
N TYR A 308 10.04 1.95 -5.81
CA TYR A 308 8.98 2.17 -4.82
C TYR A 308 9.38 3.28 -3.86
N LEU A 309 10.62 3.23 -3.34
CA LEU A 309 11.15 4.32 -2.54
C LEU A 309 11.28 5.60 -3.36
N LEU A 310 11.67 5.54 -4.63
CA LEU A 310 11.66 6.72 -5.51
C LEU A 310 10.26 7.33 -5.62
N SER A 311 9.22 6.52 -5.80
CA SER A 311 7.83 6.98 -5.81
C SER A 311 7.45 7.70 -4.51
N ALA A 312 7.72 7.10 -3.35
CA ALA A 312 7.45 7.71 -2.05
C ALA A 312 8.27 9.00 -1.85
N MET A 313 9.51 9.03 -2.34
CA MET A 313 10.37 10.22 -2.32
C MET A 313 9.81 11.33 -3.23
N MET A 314 9.19 11.00 -4.36
CA MET A 314 8.54 11.97 -5.24
C MET A 314 7.31 12.59 -4.57
N ILE A 315 6.44 11.78 -3.95
CA ILE A 315 5.32 12.30 -3.15
C ILE A 315 5.84 13.20 -2.02
N THR A 316 6.83 12.72 -1.27
CA THR A 316 7.46 13.47 -0.18
C THR A 316 8.07 14.79 -0.66
N PHE A 317 8.67 14.81 -1.85
CA PHE A 317 9.22 16.05 -2.42
C PHE A 317 8.13 17.10 -2.61
N PHE A 318 7.03 16.74 -3.27
CA PHE A 318 5.94 17.68 -3.53
C PHE A 318 5.23 18.13 -2.26
N VAL A 319 4.95 17.22 -1.33
CA VAL A 319 4.12 17.54 -0.15
C VAL A 319 4.91 17.98 1.08
N HIS A 320 6.24 17.82 1.12
CA HIS A 320 7.06 18.26 2.25
C HIS A 320 8.23 19.18 1.88
N LEU A 321 8.91 18.91 0.75
CA LEU A 321 10.21 19.54 0.47
C LEU A 321 10.14 20.75 -0.45
N ASP A 322 9.14 20.83 -1.33
CA ASP A 322 8.97 21.92 -2.30
C ASP A 322 7.97 23.00 -1.85
N GLY A 323 7.47 22.86 -0.61
CA GLY A 323 6.56 23.83 0.01
C GLY A 323 5.26 24.01 -0.78
N LYS A 324 4.68 25.21 -0.71
CA LYS A 324 3.38 25.49 -1.33
C LYS A 324 3.35 25.18 -2.83
N ARG A 325 4.45 25.47 -3.55
CA ARG A 325 4.54 25.18 -4.99
C ARG A 325 4.34 23.69 -5.28
N GLY A 326 5.05 22.83 -4.55
CA GLY A 326 4.92 21.38 -4.75
C GLY A 326 3.54 20.85 -4.43
N LEU A 327 2.92 21.34 -3.36
CA LEU A 327 1.57 20.94 -2.96
C LEU A 327 0.53 21.33 -4.02
N GLU A 328 0.57 22.57 -4.53
CA GLU A 328 -0.35 23.03 -5.59
C GLU A 328 -0.13 22.24 -6.90
N ALA A 329 1.11 21.91 -7.25
CA ALA A 329 1.42 21.08 -8.41
C ALA A 329 0.79 19.69 -8.27
N MET A 330 0.93 19.05 -7.10
CA MET A 330 0.33 17.75 -6.81
C MET A 330 -1.20 17.80 -6.81
N LYS A 331 -1.79 18.88 -6.29
CA LYS A 331 -3.23 19.13 -6.34
C LYS A 331 -3.74 19.20 -7.77
N GLY A 332 -3.09 20.01 -8.62
CA GLY A 332 -3.42 20.12 -10.04
C GLY A 332 -3.27 18.80 -10.80
N TYR A 333 -2.21 18.05 -10.49
CA TYR A 333 -1.98 16.72 -11.05
C TYR A 333 -3.10 15.72 -10.71
N LEU A 334 -3.46 15.62 -9.42
CA LEU A 334 -4.51 14.69 -8.99
C LEU A 334 -5.88 15.10 -9.54
N GLN A 335 -6.15 16.40 -9.64
CA GLN A 335 -7.37 16.88 -10.30
C GLN A 335 -7.41 16.49 -11.77
N ALA A 336 -6.32 16.71 -12.50
CA ALA A 336 -6.18 16.32 -13.91
C ALA A 336 -6.42 14.82 -14.13
N MET A 337 -5.89 13.99 -13.22
CA MET A 337 -6.10 12.55 -13.24
C MET A 337 -7.58 12.17 -13.02
N LEU A 338 -8.30 12.86 -12.12
CA LEU A 338 -9.75 12.67 -11.91
C LEU A 338 -10.58 13.14 -13.11
N ASP A 339 -10.14 14.21 -13.77
CA ASP A 339 -10.76 14.74 -14.99
C ASP A 339 -10.51 13.83 -16.21
N GLY A 340 -9.80 12.72 -16.05
CA GLY A 340 -9.55 11.73 -17.10
C GLY A 340 -8.49 12.15 -18.12
N LYS A 341 -7.62 13.12 -17.78
CA LYS A 341 -6.47 13.47 -18.63
C LYS A 341 -5.53 12.28 -18.79
N SER A 342 -4.79 12.26 -19.90
CA SER A 342 -3.74 11.27 -20.12
C SER A 342 -2.65 11.40 -19.05
N HIS A 343 -1.92 10.31 -18.79
CA HIS A 343 -0.79 10.34 -17.84
C HIS A 343 0.28 11.35 -18.27
N ASP A 344 0.47 11.57 -19.57
CA ASP A 344 1.38 12.58 -20.11
C ASP A 344 0.90 14.01 -19.86
N ASP A 345 -0.37 14.31 -20.11
CA ASP A 345 -0.94 15.64 -19.87
C ASP A 345 -0.96 15.98 -18.38
N ALA A 346 -1.28 15.00 -17.53
CA ALA A 346 -1.21 15.17 -16.08
C ALA A 346 0.24 15.40 -15.62
N ALA A 347 1.21 14.65 -16.16
CA ALA A 347 2.62 14.87 -15.86
C ALA A 347 3.09 16.27 -16.27
N ALA A 348 2.57 16.84 -17.36
CA ALA A 348 2.89 18.21 -17.77
C ALA A 348 2.48 19.24 -16.71
N ILE A 349 1.36 19.04 -16.01
CA ILE A 349 0.90 19.91 -14.91
C ILE A 349 1.86 19.85 -13.72
N LEU A 350 2.42 18.68 -13.40
CA LEU A 350 3.48 18.58 -12.37
C LEU A 350 4.74 19.35 -12.75
N ILE A 351 5.06 19.42 -14.04
CA ILE A 351 6.29 20.00 -14.58
C ILE A 351 6.18 21.52 -14.76
N GLU A 352 5.01 22.02 -15.10
CA GLU A 352 4.76 23.42 -15.45
C GLU A 352 5.36 24.43 -14.44
N PRO A 353 5.21 24.28 -13.10
CA PRO A 353 5.80 25.20 -12.13
C PRO A 353 7.34 25.29 -12.18
N TYR A 354 7.98 24.28 -12.77
CA TYR A 354 9.43 24.20 -12.95
C TYR A 354 9.87 24.60 -14.37
N ARG A 355 8.91 24.86 -15.27
CA ARG A 355 9.07 25.19 -16.70
C ARG A 355 9.55 24.04 -17.58
N THR A 356 10.44 23.17 -17.09
CA THR A 356 10.95 22.02 -17.85
C THR A 356 11.13 20.79 -16.98
N ASP A 357 11.08 19.62 -17.62
CA ASP A 357 11.38 18.31 -17.03
C ASP A 357 12.75 18.30 -16.31
N ALA A 358 13.78 18.83 -16.97
CA ALA A 358 15.12 18.91 -16.42
C ALA A 358 15.17 19.82 -15.18
N ARG A 359 14.36 20.89 -15.12
CA ARG A 359 14.31 21.77 -13.95
C ARG A 359 13.59 21.13 -12.77
N LEU A 360 12.52 20.35 -13.02
CA LEU A 360 11.89 19.53 -11.99
C LEU A 360 12.88 18.50 -11.44
N GLU A 361 13.56 17.75 -12.31
CA GLU A 361 14.56 16.75 -11.91
C GLU A 361 15.67 17.38 -11.04
N GLN A 362 16.20 18.52 -11.47
CA GLN A 362 17.22 19.23 -10.69
C GLN A 362 16.68 19.80 -9.37
N ALA A 363 15.42 20.24 -9.30
CA ALA A 363 14.79 20.66 -8.05
C ALA A 363 14.67 19.49 -7.06
N PHE A 364 14.18 18.34 -7.55
CA PHE A 364 14.09 17.10 -6.79
C PHE A 364 15.46 16.64 -6.27
N ILE A 365 16.47 16.55 -7.14
CA ILE A 365 17.84 16.18 -6.74
C ILE A 365 18.37 17.15 -5.68
N ARG A 366 18.21 18.47 -5.87
CA ARG A 366 18.68 19.48 -4.91
C ARG A 366 18.01 19.35 -3.55
N ALA A 367 16.69 19.12 -3.52
CA ALA A 367 15.94 18.96 -2.28
C ALA A 367 16.46 17.78 -1.46
N TRP A 368 16.63 16.61 -2.09
CA TRP A 368 17.14 15.41 -1.44
C TRP A 368 18.63 15.50 -1.08
N LYS A 369 19.44 16.15 -1.92
CA LYS A 369 20.83 16.47 -1.59
C LYS A 369 20.93 17.33 -0.33
N GLY A 370 20.03 18.31 -0.16
CA GLY A 370 19.91 19.10 1.06
C GLY A 370 19.61 18.27 2.31
N LYS A 371 19.05 17.06 2.15
CA LYS A 371 18.81 16.08 3.22
C LYS A 371 19.90 15.00 3.32
N LYS A 372 21.03 15.19 2.63
CA LYS A 372 22.16 14.26 2.54
C LYS A 372 21.79 12.92 1.89
N VAL A 373 20.87 12.94 0.93
CA VAL A 373 20.52 11.79 0.09
C VAL A 373 21.02 12.07 -1.32
N LYS A 374 21.87 11.19 -1.86
CA LYS A 374 22.30 11.23 -3.26
C LYS A 374 21.30 10.43 -4.09
N VAL A 375 20.67 11.10 -5.05
CA VAL A 375 19.85 10.52 -6.12
C VAL A 375 20.43 11.00 -7.45
N SER A 376 20.51 10.12 -8.44
CA SER A 376 21.01 10.46 -9.77
C SER A 376 20.15 9.85 -10.86
N PHE A 377 20.08 10.59 -11.96
CA PHE A 377 19.50 10.21 -13.25
C PHE A 377 20.56 10.49 -14.33
N PRO A 378 20.45 9.92 -15.55
CA PRO A 378 21.42 10.15 -16.61
C PRO A 378 21.53 11.63 -16.96
N LYS A 379 22.76 12.13 -17.12
CA LYS A 379 22.99 13.47 -17.63
C LYS A 379 22.59 13.53 -19.11
N LYS A 380 22.13 14.70 -19.56
CA LYS A 380 21.91 14.98 -20.99
C LYS A 380 23.18 14.80 -21.80
#